data_AF-A0A928EVK4-F1
#
_entry.id   AF-A0A928EVK4-F1
#
_cell.length_a   1.000
_cell.length_b   1.000
_cell.length_c   1.000
_cell.angle_alpha   90.00
_cell.angle_beta   90.00
_cell.angle_gamma   90.00
#
_symmetry.space_group_name_H-M   'P 1'
#
loop_
_entity.id
_entity.type
_entity.pdbx_description
1 polymer ?
#
loop_
_entity_poly.entity_id
_entity_poly.type
_entity_poly.pdbx_seq_one_letter_code
_entity_poly.pdbx_strand_id
1 'polypeptide(L)'
;MEETKKFDKEKIIEFFKKHYKKIIAGVLAVIVLVVSCVLLFQCNSAPRIEDIYDRMVYLIESSQDVNALIYGCGLPVWEDDSEYVQFMHVYYGLDPAEHYEIVMPNAKYLSVQQMKDDIEKIYSKEYLDEVIYPAIFDGFAISDSVGGSVVGVARYYEEGFYLWQSKEFRVTPYEGMRIYDFSTMKVQSLGKKDRCVVTVDSWLEDTPENVENVEILIALQDGQWYLDNFIV
;
A
#
# COMPACT_ATOMS: atom_id res chain seq x y z
N MET A 1 66.81 13.40 -31.57
CA MET A 1 66.05 14.41 -32.33
C MET A 1 64.73 13.74 -32.68
N GLU A 2 63.69 14.03 -31.90
CA GLU A 2 62.37 13.39 -32.00
C GLU A 2 61.67 13.80 -33.30
N GLU A 3 61.40 12.85 -34.19
CA GLU A 3 60.46 13.05 -35.29
C GLU A 3 59.04 12.83 -34.79
N THR A 4 58.36 13.94 -34.47
CA THR A 4 56.92 13.95 -34.25
C THR A 4 56.19 13.60 -35.55
N LYS A 5 55.54 12.43 -35.60
CA LYS A 5 54.60 12.03 -36.66
C LYS A 5 53.52 13.10 -36.82
N LYS A 6 53.60 13.87 -37.90
CA LYS A 6 52.59 14.87 -38.27
C LYS A 6 51.30 14.13 -38.65
N PHE A 7 50.34 14.13 -37.74
CA PHE A 7 49.05 13.48 -37.87
C PHE A 7 48.22 14.19 -38.95
N ASP A 8 47.90 13.49 -40.02
CA ASP A 8 47.28 14.06 -41.22
C ASP A 8 45.75 14.16 -41.05
N LYS A 9 45.29 15.33 -40.59
CA LYS A 9 43.88 15.63 -40.33
C LYS A 9 42.98 15.41 -41.55
N GLU A 10 43.48 15.63 -42.76
CA GLU A 10 42.67 15.52 -43.99
C GLU A 10 42.29 14.06 -44.28
N LYS A 11 43.23 13.12 -44.10
CA LYS A 11 42.96 11.69 -44.25
C LYS A 11 41.92 11.17 -43.26
N ILE A 12 41.89 11.72 -42.05
CA ILE A 12 40.91 11.36 -41.02
C ILE A 12 39.52 11.86 -41.43
N ILE A 13 39.41 13.11 -41.89
CA ILE A 13 38.13 13.68 -42.32
C ILE A 13 37.56 12.91 -43.52
N GLU A 14 38.41 12.52 -44.47
CA GLU A 14 38.00 11.74 -45.64
C GLU A 14 37.54 10.32 -45.27
N PHE A 15 38.28 9.67 -44.36
CA PHE A 15 37.90 8.38 -43.79
C PHE A 15 36.54 8.45 -43.07
N PHE A 16 36.33 9.47 -42.23
CA PHE A 16 35.06 9.69 -41.56
C PHE A 16 33.94 9.92 -42.57
N LYS A 17 34.10 10.79 -43.58
CA LYS A 17 33.05 11.01 -44.60
C LYS A 17 32.66 9.72 -45.34
N LYS A 18 33.63 8.88 -45.67
CA LYS A 18 33.42 7.62 -46.41
C LYS A 18 32.73 6.54 -45.56
N HIS A 19 33.00 6.50 -44.26
CA HIS A 19 32.53 5.44 -43.37
C HIS A 19 31.52 5.90 -42.31
N TYR A 20 31.15 7.19 -42.26
CA TYR A 20 30.32 7.80 -41.21
C TYR A 20 28.99 7.07 -41.00
N LYS A 21 28.31 6.68 -42.09
CA LYS A 21 27.05 5.91 -42.01
C LYS A 21 27.24 4.54 -41.36
N LYS A 22 28.35 3.85 -41.65
CA LYS A 22 28.68 2.54 -41.07
C LYS A 22 29.11 2.67 -39.61
N ILE A 23 29.83 3.74 -39.26
CA ILE A 23 30.24 4.04 -37.89
C ILE A 23 29.01 4.35 -37.03
N ILE A 24 28.11 5.23 -37.50
CA ILE A 24 26.87 5.55 -36.78
C ILE A 24 25.98 4.32 -36.64
N ALA A 25 25.80 3.53 -37.70
CA ALA A 25 25.04 2.30 -37.64
C ALA A 25 25.65 1.29 -36.64
N GLY A 26 26.98 1.19 -36.59
CA GLY A 26 27.69 0.35 -35.62
C GLY A 26 27.50 0.82 -34.18
N VAL A 27 27.61 2.13 -33.93
CA VAL A 27 27.40 2.71 -32.59
C VAL A 27 25.95 2.53 -32.14
N LEU A 28 24.97 2.78 -33.01
CA LEU A 28 23.55 2.55 -32.71
C LEU A 28 23.26 1.08 -32.44
N ALA A 29 23.83 0.16 -33.22
CA ALA A 29 23.67 -1.27 -32.99
C ALA A 29 24.24 -1.70 -31.62
N VAL A 30 25.41 -1.17 -31.24
CA VAL A 30 25.99 -1.42 -29.91
C VAL A 30 25.11 -0.84 -28.80
N ILE A 31 24.58 0.37 -28.95
CA ILE A 31 23.66 0.97 -27.96
C ILE A 31 22.39 0.13 -27.83
N VAL A 32 21.78 -0.28 -28.93
CA VAL A 32 20.59 -1.16 -28.92
C VAL A 32 20.90 -2.49 -28.26
N LEU A 33 22.08 -3.07 -28.50
CA LEU A 33 22.48 -4.34 -27.92
C LEU A 33 22.77 -4.21 -26.42
N VAL A 34 23.40 -3.12 -25.98
CA VAL A 34 23.60 -2.82 -24.55
C VAL A 34 22.28 -2.56 -23.84
N VAL A 35 21.37 -1.77 -24.43
CA VAL A 35 20.02 -1.54 -23.88
C VAL A 35 19.23 -2.84 -23.83
N SER A 36 19.28 -3.65 -24.89
CA SER A 36 18.65 -4.99 -24.91
C SER A 36 19.24 -5.89 -23.83
N CYS A 37 20.56 -5.90 -23.63
CA CYS A 37 21.19 -6.66 -22.56
C CYS A 37 20.78 -6.17 -21.17
N VAL A 38 20.70 -4.85 -20.93
CA VAL A 38 20.23 -4.28 -19.66
C VAL A 38 18.75 -4.66 -19.39
N LEU A 39 17.91 -4.68 -20.43
CA LEU A 39 16.52 -5.13 -20.33
C LEU A 39 16.41 -6.65 -20.07
N LEU A 40 17.38 -7.45 -20.52
CA LEU A 40 17.45 -8.89 -20.26
C LEU A 40 18.01 -9.24 -18.87
N PHE A 41 18.70 -8.30 -18.19
CA PHE A 41 19.14 -8.48 -16.80
C PHE A 41 18.07 -8.12 -15.75
N GLN A 42 16.92 -7.58 -16.15
CA GLN A 42 15.70 -7.58 -15.32
C GLN A 42 15.06 -8.97 -15.37
N CYS A 43 15.81 -9.96 -14.92
CA CYS A 43 15.37 -11.33 -14.75
C CYS A 43 14.46 -11.40 -13.52
N ASN A 44 13.15 -11.28 -13.76
CA ASN A 44 11.95 -11.89 -13.13
C ASN A 44 12.01 -12.53 -11.71
N SER A 45 12.95 -12.14 -10.86
CA SER A 45 13.17 -12.72 -9.55
C SER A 45 12.62 -11.78 -8.48
N ALA A 46 11.97 -12.38 -7.49
CA ALA A 46 11.55 -11.66 -6.30
C ALA A 46 12.76 -10.98 -5.63
N PRO A 47 12.56 -9.86 -4.93
CA PRO A 47 13.64 -9.19 -4.22
C PRO A 47 14.26 -10.14 -3.19
N ARG A 48 15.54 -9.91 -2.86
CA ARG A 48 16.12 -10.58 -1.70
C ARG A 48 15.54 -9.96 -0.44
N ILE A 49 15.43 -10.74 0.63
CA ILE A 49 14.86 -10.23 1.88
C ILE A 49 15.71 -9.08 2.42
N GLU A 50 17.03 -9.13 2.27
CA GLU A 50 17.95 -8.09 2.74
C GLU A 50 17.73 -6.74 2.04
N ASP A 51 17.22 -6.75 0.81
CA ASP A 51 16.97 -5.54 0.04
C ASP A 51 15.67 -4.82 0.47
N ILE A 52 14.75 -5.55 1.13
CA ILE A 52 13.42 -5.05 1.48
C ILE A 52 13.09 -5.17 2.98
N TYR A 53 14.01 -5.69 3.80
CA TYR A 53 13.78 -6.02 5.21
C TYR A 53 13.21 -4.83 6.00
N ASP A 54 13.89 -3.69 5.99
CA ASP A 54 13.48 -2.50 6.73
C ASP A 54 12.10 -1.99 6.27
N ARG A 55 11.84 -2.08 4.96
CA ARG A 55 10.53 -1.70 4.40
C ARG A 55 9.44 -2.67 4.88
N MET A 56 9.72 -3.96 4.93
CA MET A 56 8.77 -4.96 5.40
C MET A 56 8.46 -4.79 6.89
N VAL A 57 9.47 -4.57 7.73
CA VAL A 57 9.28 -4.27 9.16
C VAL A 57 8.38 -3.04 9.31
N TYR A 58 8.72 -1.94 8.62
CA TYR A 58 7.91 -0.71 8.64
C TYR A 58 6.45 -0.98 8.23
N LEU A 59 6.22 -1.70 7.13
CA LEU A 59 4.89 -1.98 6.62
C LEU A 59 4.07 -2.81 7.61
N ILE A 60 4.66 -3.88 8.16
CA ILE A 60 3.99 -4.78 9.10
C ILE A 60 3.63 -4.03 10.38
N GLU A 61 4.58 -3.34 11.00
CA GLU A 61 4.33 -2.58 12.22
C GLU A 61 3.32 -1.45 12.00
N SER A 62 3.47 -0.66 10.93
CA SER A 62 2.56 0.45 10.63
C SER A 62 1.15 -0.03 10.29
N SER A 63 1.02 -1.23 9.72
CA SER A 63 -0.29 -1.80 9.39
C SER A 63 -1.14 -2.09 10.64
N GLN A 64 -0.53 -2.42 11.78
CA GLN A 64 -1.28 -2.74 13.01
C GLN A 64 -2.15 -1.56 13.46
N ASP A 65 -1.56 -0.36 13.45
CA ASP A 65 -2.23 0.89 13.78
C ASP A 65 -3.42 1.20 12.85
N VAL A 66 -3.24 0.90 11.56
CA VAL A 66 -4.22 1.22 10.52
C VAL A 66 -5.27 0.12 10.39
N ASN A 67 -4.94 -1.13 10.71
CA ASN A 67 -5.88 -2.25 10.72
C ASN A 67 -6.90 -2.12 11.84
N ALA A 68 -6.55 -1.49 12.96
CA ALA A 68 -7.54 -1.13 13.99
C ALA A 68 -8.64 -0.21 13.45
N LEU A 69 -8.30 0.68 12.51
CA LEU A 69 -9.24 1.58 11.82
C LEU A 69 -10.10 0.83 10.80
N ILE A 70 -9.47 -0.01 9.97
CA ILE A 70 -10.09 -0.68 8.83
C ILE A 70 -10.97 -1.86 9.29
N TYR A 71 -10.43 -2.69 10.18
CA TYR A 71 -11.01 -3.99 10.58
C TYR A 71 -11.34 -4.11 12.07
N GLY A 72 -10.72 -3.28 12.93
CA GLY A 72 -10.93 -3.31 14.38
C GLY A 72 -12.17 -2.54 14.85
N CYS A 73 -12.11 -1.96 16.05
CA CYS A 73 -13.20 -1.17 16.66
C CYS A 73 -13.33 0.24 16.06
N GLY A 74 -12.35 0.70 15.28
CA GLY A 74 -12.34 2.04 14.71
C GLY A 74 -11.89 3.14 15.69
N LEU A 75 -12.42 4.34 15.48
CA LEU A 75 -12.13 5.55 16.24
C LEU A 75 -13.03 5.67 17.49
N PRO A 76 -12.61 6.40 18.53
CA PRO A 76 -13.50 6.74 19.64
C PRO A 76 -14.61 7.67 19.15
N VAL A 77 -15.85 7.41 19.57
CA VAL A 77 -17.04 8.15 19.16
C VAL A 77 -17.89 8.55 20.36
N TRP A 78 -18.71 9.59 20.21
CA TRP A 78 -19.75 9.93 21.17
C TRP A 78 -20.97 9.03 20.96
N GLU A 79 -21.34 8.27 21.99
CA GLU A 79 -22.55 7.46 21.99
C GLU A 79 -23.80 8.34 21.94
N ASP A 80 -24.88 7.82 21.34
CA ASP A 80 -26.12 8.56 21.12
C ASP A 80 -26.73 9.15 22.40
N ASP A 81 -26.57 8.47 23.53
CA ASP A 81 -27.10 8.87 24.82
C ASP A 81 -26.15 9.79 25.62
N SER A 82 -24.98 10.10 25.09
CA SER A 82 -24.02 10.99 25.73
C SER A 82 -24.56 12.40 25.91
N GLU A 83 -24.17 13.07 27.01
CA GLU A 83 -24.56 14.47 27.27
C GLU A 83 -24.17 15.40 26.11
N TYR A 84 -23.05 15.10 25.43
CA TYR A 84 -22.59 15.86 24.27
C TYR A 84 -23.56 15.75 23.08
N VAL A 85 -23.99 14.55 22.70
CA VAL A 85 -24.92 14.35 21.59
C VAL A 85 -26.27 14.99 21.90
N GLN A 86 -26.76 14.83 23.14
CA GLN A 86 -27.99 15.50 23.59
C GLN A 86 -27.88 17.03 23.50
N PHE A 87 -26.75 17.60 23.94
CA PHE A 87 -26.47 19.03 23.82
C PHE A 87 -26.44 19.47 22.35
N MET A 88 -25.76 18.72 21.48
CA MET A 88 -25.68 19.02 20.04
C MET A 88 -27.05 18.99 19.37
N HIS A 89 -27.89 18.02 19.70
CA HIS A 89 -29.27 17.94 19.23
C HIS A 89 -30.10 19.15 19.69
N VAL A 90 -30.07 19.48 20.98
CA VAL A 90 -30.89 20.56 21.55
C VAL A 90 -30.46 21.95 21.05
N TYR A 91 -29.15 22.22 20.95
CA TYR A 91 -28.65 23.57 20.67
C TYR A 91 -28.32 23.81 19.19
N TYR A 92 -27.93 22.77 18.45
CA TYR A 92 -27.53 22.89 17.04
C TYR A 92 -28.46 22.13 16.09
N GLY A 93 -29.47 21.42 16.59
CA GLY A 93 -30.41 20.66 15.76
C GLY A 93 -29.75 19.48 15.03
N LEU A 94 -28.63 18.98 15.56
CA LEU A 94 -27.94 17.83 15.01
C LEU A 94 -28.61 16.56 15.54
N ASP A 95 -29.41 15.91 14.70
CA ASP A 95 -30.07 14.66 15.08
C ASP A 95 -29.05 13.50 15.10
N PRO A 96 -29.14 12.58 16.09
CA PRO A 96 -28.37 11.34 16.06
C PRO A 96 -28.66 10.58 14.78
N ALA A 97 -27.61 10.19 14.05
CA ALA A 97 -27.76 9.37 12.86
C ALA A 97 -28.13 7.94 13.27
N GLU A 98 -29.13 7.34 12.60
CA GLU A 98 -29.62 6.00 12.92
C GLU A 98 -28.49 4.96 12.94
N HIS A 99 -27.60 5.02 11.94
CA HIS A 99 -26.54 4.05 11.73
C HIS A 99 -25.14 4.55 12.10
N TYR A 100 -24.99 5.79 12.57
CA TYR A 100 -23.68 6.43 12.72
C TYR A 100 -23.55 7.24 13.99
N GLU A 101 -22.30 7.37 14.45
CA GLU A 101 -21.93 8.15 15.62
C GLU A 101 -20.81 9.13 15.28
N ILE A 102 -20.77 10.23 16.03
CA ILE A 102 -19.79 11.30 15.81
C ILE A 102 -18.45 10.87 16.40
N VAL A 103 -17.40 10.91 15.59
CA VAL A 103 -16.02 10.69 16.05
C VAL A 103 -15.63 11.79 17.04
N MET A 104 -15.04 11.40 18.16
CA MET A 104 -14.60 12.34 19.20
C MET A 104 -13.49 13.26 18.67
N PRO A 105 -13.44 14.55 19.10
CA PRO A 105 -12.46 15.51 18.60
C PRO A 105 -11.01 15.22 19.03
N ASN A 106 -10.79 14.29 19.96
CA ASN A 106 -9.47 13.81 20.38
C ASN A 106 -9.07 12.48 19.72
N ALA A 107 -9.84 12.00 18.74
CA ALA A 107 -9.48 10.82 17.95
C ALA A 107 -8.19 11.06 17.14
N LYS A 108 -7.49 9.97 16.78
CA LYS A 108 -6.26 10.02 15.97
C LYS A 108 -6.48 10.69 14.61
N TYR A 109 -7.64 10.46 14.01
CA TYR A 109 -8.06 11.04 12.74
C TYR A 109 -9.37 11.80 12.91
N LEU A 110 -9.46 12.95 12.23
CA LEU A 110 -10.64 13.80 12.22
C LEU A 110 -11.19 14.02 10.80
N SER A 111 -10.56 13.40 9.80
CA SER A 111 -11.03 13.46 8.41
C SER A 111 -10.75 12.18 7.63
N VAL A 112 -11.55 11.93 6.60
CA VAL A 112 -11.34 10.82 5.65
C VAL A 112 -10.01 10.98 4.92
N GLN A 113 -9.62 12.21 4.57
CA GLN A 113 -8.35 12.44 3.89
C GLN A 113 -7.15 12.07 4.79
N GLN A 114 -7.18 12.40 6.08
CA GLN A 114 -6.10 12.01 7.01
C GLN A 114 -5.95 10.49 7.10
N MET A 115 -7.08 9.77 7.11
CA MET A 115 -7.08 8.31 7.09
C MET A 115 -6.46 7.78 5.79
N LYS A 116 -6.89 8.31 4.64
CA LYS A 116 -6.35 7.91 3.33
C LYS A 116 -4.84 8.15 3.24
N ASP A 117 -4.37 9.33 3.64
CA ASP A 117 -2.95 9.70 3.61
C ASP A 117 -2.06 8.72 4.40
N ASP A 118 -2.56 8.17 5.52
CA ASP A 118 -1.82 7.20 6.33
C ASP A 118 -1.92 5.77 5.78
N ILE A 119 -3.08 5.34 5.30
CA ILE A 119 -3.26 4.02 4.69
C ILE A 119 -2.44 3.90 3.39
N GLU A 120 -2.36 4.97 2.59
CA GLU A 120 -1.60 5.03 1.33
C GLU A 120 -0.08 4.83 1.50
N LYS A 121 0.46 5.05 2.71
CA LYS A 121 1.88 4.79 2.99
C LYS A 121 2.20 3.30 3.13
N ILE A 122 1.16 2.48 3.31
CA ILE A 122 1.25 1.09 3.75
C ILE A 122 0.74 0.15 2.65
N TYR A 123 -0.46 0.42 2.14
CA TYR A 123 -1.14 -0.46 1.21
C TYR A 123 -0.94 -0.06 -0.25
N SER A 124 -0.98 -1.07 -1.12
CA SER A 124 -0.86 -0.91 -2.55
C SER A 124 -2.07 -0.16 -3.08
N LYS A 125 -1.88 0.65 -4.12
CA LYS A 125 -2.97 1.38 -4.77
C LYS A 125 -4.11 0.48 -5.25
N GLU A 126 -3.80 -0.67 -5.82
CA GLU A 126 -4.82 -1.61 -6.32
C GLU A 126 -5.66 -2.16 -5.16
N TYR A 127 -5.02 -2.55 -4.06
CA TYR A 127 -5.74 -3.01 -2.88
C TYR A 127 -6.58 -1.90 -2.23
N LEU A 128 -6.06 -0.66 -2.23
CA LEU A 128 -6.79 0.50 -1.76
C LEU A 128 -8.05 0.78 -2.58
N ASP A 129 -7.89 0.88 -3.90
CA ASP A 129 -8.97 1.25 -4.83
C ASP A 129 -10.03 0.14 -4.95
N GLU A 130 -9.61 -1.13 -4.92
CA GLU A 130 -10.54 -2.26 -5.14
C GLU A 130 -11.17 -2.81 -3.85
N VAL A 131 -10.51 -2.64 -2.70
CA VAL A 131 -10.93 -3.27 -1.44
C VAL A 131 -11.17 -2.25 -0.34
N ILE A 132 -10.15 -1.44 0.00
CA ILE A 132 -10.23 -0.60 1.20
C ILE A 132 -11.19 0.57 1.03
N TYR A 133 -11.04 1.40 0.00
CA TYR A 133 -11.88 2.59 -0.15
C TYR A 133 -13.36 2.27 -0.35
N PRO A 134 -13.73 1.29 -1.19
CA PRO A 134 -15.13 0.89 -1.31
C PRO A 134 -15.74 0.41 0.00
N ALA A 135 -15.01 -0.41 0.77
CA ALA A 135 -15.52 -0.96 2.03
C ALA A 135 -15.58 0.08 3.16
N ILE A 136 -14.61 1.00 3.21
CA ILE A 136 -14.40 1.86 4.37
C ILE A 136 -15.00 3.26 4.18
N PHE A 137 -14.98 3.81 2.97
CA PHE A 137 -15.35 5.22 2.73
C PHE A 137 -16.53 5.41 1.78
N ASP A 138 -16.70 4.53 0.79
CA ASP A 138 -17.73 4.75 -0.23
C ASP A 138 -19.02 3.96 0.04
N GLY A 139 -18.90 2.82 0.73
CA GLY A 139 -19.97 1.82 0.80
C GLY A 139 -20.11 1.05 -0.52
N PHE A 140 -20.89 -0.03 -0.50
CA PHE A 140 -21.13 -0.84 -1.69
C PHE A 140 -22.56 -1.35 -1.74
N ALA A 141 -23.10 -1.50 -2.95
CA ALA A 141 -24.35 -2.19 -3.18
C ALA A 141 -24.08 -3.49 -3.95
N ILE A 142 -24.30 -4.63 -3.33
CA ILE A 142 -24.27 -5.93 -4.00
C ILE A 142 -25.72 -6.30 -4.36
N SER A 143 -26.04 -6.28 -5.64
CA SER A 143 -27.27 -6.91 -6.14
C SER A 143 -27.07 -8.43 -6.16
N ASP A 144 -27.85 -9.16 -5.38
CA ASP A 144 -27.92 -10.61 -5.52
C ASP A 144 -28.68 -10.99 -6.81
N SER A 145 -28.44 -12.22 -7.28
CA SER A 145 -29.05 -12.76 -8.50
C SER A 145 -30.55 -13.08 -8.36
N VAL A 146 -31.16 -12.83 -7.20
CA VAL A 146 -32.57 -13.07 -6.86
C VAL A 146 -33.35 -11.75 -6.69
N GLY A 147 -32.70 -10.59 -6.90
CA GLY A 147 -33.31 -9.27 -6.84
C GLY A 147 -33.27 -8.61 -5.45
N GLY A 148 -32.55 -9.19 -4.49
CA GLY A 148 -32.16 -8.51 -3.25
C GLY A 148 -30.96 -7.59 -3.50
N SER A 149 -30.91 -6.44 -2.85
CA SER A 149 -29.72 -5.60 -2.81
C SER A 149 -29.22 -5.52 -1.37
N VAL A 150 -27.99 -5.98 -1.13
CA VAL A 150 -27.29 -5.75 0.13
C VAL A 150 -26.52 -4.45 -0.02
N VAL A 151 -26.90 -3.45 0.77
CA VAL A 151 -26.16 -2.19 0.84
C VAL A 151 -25.22 -2.28 2.05
N GLY A 152 -23.92 -2.40 1.79
CA GLY A 152 -22.88 -2.16 2.79
C GLY A 152 -22.69 -0.66 2.91
N VAL A 153 -22.95 -0.12 4.10
CA VAL A 153 -22.75 1.31 4.37
C VAL A 153 -21.26 1.61 4.56
N ALA A 154 -20.83 2.82 4.21
CA ALA A 154 -19.46 3.25 4.45
C ALA A 154 -19.12 3.17 5.95
N ARG A 155 -17.94 2.69 6.30
CA ARG A 155 -17.51 2.66 7.70
C ARG A 155 -17.32 4.06 8.27
N TYR A 156 -16.76 4.98 7.48
CA TYR A 156 -16.59 6.38 7.82
C TYR A 156 -17.07 7.30 6.71
N TYR A 157 -17.72 8.39 7.07
CA TYR A 157 -18.00 9.47 6.14
C TYR A 157 -17.96 10.83 6.83
N GLU A 158 -17.86 11.89 6.04
CA GLU A 158 -17.85 13.26 6.52
C GLU A 158 -19.16 13.95 6.17
N GLU A 159 -19.75 14.62 7.16
CA GLU A 159 -20.91 15.48 6.95
C GLU A 159 -20.84 16.68 7.89
N GLY A 160 -20.95 17.87 7.30
CA GLY A 160 -20.71 19.13 7.99
C GLY A 160 -19.26 19.23 8.45
N PHE A 161 -19.05 19.43 9.76
CA PHE A 161 -17.72 19.53 10.38
C PHE A 161 -17.30 18.25 11.12
N TYR A 162 -18.08 17.17 10.97
CA TYR A 162 -17.90 15.96 11.76
C TYR A 162 -17.52 14.78 10.86
N LEU A 163 -16.58 13.99 11.37
CA LEU A 163 -16.35 12.64 10.91
C LEU A 163 -17.32 11.72 11.65
N TRP A 164 -17.97 10.84 10.91
CA TRP A 164 -18.94 9.88 11.41
C TRP A 164 -18.40 8.46 11.23
N GLN A 165 -18.68 7.58 12.20
CA GLN A 165 -18.35 6.15 12.13
C GLN A 165 -19.62 5.31 12.24
N SER A 166 -19.74 4.27 11.43
CA SER A 166 -20.88 3.35 11.45
C SER A 166 -20.90 2.51 12.73
N LYS A 167 -22.10 2.35 13.29
CA LYS A 167 -22.38 1.52 14.47
C LYS A 167 -22.20 0.03 14.19
N GLU A 168 -22.29 -0.38 12.93
CA GLU A 168 -22.26 -1.79 12.50
C GLU A 168 -20.89 -2.45 12.71
N PHE A 169 -19.81 -1.66 12.74
CA PHE A 169 -18.44 -2.16 12.79
C PHE A 169 -17.80 -2.14 14.19
N ARG A 170 -18.60 -1.91 15.26
CA ARG A 170 -18.12 -1.94 16.66
C ARG A 170 -17.83 -3.35 17.20
N VAL A 171 -18.24 -4.40 16.50
CA VAL A 171 -18.46 -5.74 17.10
C VAL A 171 -17.35 -6.75 16.84
N THR A 172 -16.27 -6.37 16.15
CA THR A 172 -15.15 -7.30 15.89
C THR A 172 -13.95 -6.84 16.70
N PRO A 173 -13.80 -7.29 17.96
CA PRO A 173 -12.54 -7.09 18.66
C PRO A 173 -11.45 -7.74 17.81
N TYR A 174 -10.45 -6.94 17.43
CA TYR A 174 -9.19 -7.48 16.98
C TYR A 174 -8.57 -8.17 18.20
N GLU A 175 -8.73 -9.50 18.27
CA GLU A 175 -8.31 -10.27 19.45
C GLU A 175 -6.78 -10.42 19.47
N GLY A 176 -6.16 -9.77 20.45
CA GLY A 176 -4.73 -9.90 20.75
C GLY A 176 -3.82 -9.05 19.87
N MET A 177 -2.72 -8.58 20.45
CA MET A 177 -1.64 -7.97 19.68
C MET A 177 -0.82 -9.10 19.04
N ARG A 178 -0.71 -9.11 17.71
CA ARG A 178 0.19 -10.05 17.03
C ARG A 178 1.63 -9.57 17.12
N ILE A 179 2.53 -10.48 17.43
CA ILE A 179 3.97 -10.27 17.48
C ILE A 179 4.58 -11.05 16.31
N TYR A 180 5.50 -10.42 15.57
CA TYR A 180 6.19 -11.03 14.44
C TYR A 180 7.67 -11.27 14.76
N ASP A 181 8.16 -12.47 14.47
CA ASP A 181 9.59 -12.75 14.48
C ASP A 181 10.19 -12.44 13.11
N PHE A 182 10.61 -11.19 12.94
CA PHE A 182 11.22 -10.70 11.71
C PHE A 182 12.48 -11.46 11.29
N SER A 183 13.16 -12.18 12.20
CA SER A 183 14.33 -12.98 11.84
C SER A 183 14.00 -14.19 10.96
N THR A 184 12.72 -14.58 10.91
CA THR A 184 12.22 -15.72 10.13
C THR A 184 11.77 -15.34 8.72
N MET A 185 11.82 -14.04 8.37
CA MET A 185 11.28 -13.53 7.12
C MET A 185 11.89 -14.17 5.88
N LYS A 186 11.04 -14.59 4.93
CA LYS A 186 11.45 -15.17 3.65
C LYS A 186 10.62 -14.61 2.52
N VAL A 187 11.25 -14.36 1.38
CA VAL A 187 10.57 -13.94 0.15
C VAL A 187 10.33 -15.16 -0.75
N GLN A 188 9.09 -15.32 -1.20
CA GLN A 188 8.66 -16.31 -2.16
C GLN A 188 8.21 -15.63 -3.46
N SER A 189 8.79 -16.04 -4.58
CA SER A 189 8.43 -15.50 -5.89
C SER A 189 7.08 -16.06 -6.36
N LEU A 190 6.22 -15.17 -6.83
CA LEU A 190 4.98 -15.54 -7.54
C LEU A 190 5.18 -15.64 -9.06
N GLY A 191 6.43 -15.58 -9.55
CA GLY A 191 6.74 -15.50 -10.98
C GLY A 191 6.38 -14.16 -11.62
N LYS A 192 5.99 -13.17 -10.81
CA LYS A 192 5.75 -11.77 -11.20
C LYS A 192 6.86 -10.90 -10.64
N LYS A 193 7.28 -9.87 -11.41
CA LYS A 193 8.35 -8.95 -11.02
C LYS A 193 7.94 -7.95 -9.95
N ASP A 194 6.65 -7.67 -9.90
CA ASP A 194 6.02 -6.60 -9.13
C ASP A 194 5.14 -7.13 -8.01
N ARG A 195 5.10 -8.46 -7.81
CA ARG A 195 4.41 -9.09 -6.69
C ARG A 195 5.17 -10.30 -6.16
N CYS A 196 5.23 -10.41 -4.84
CA CYS A 196 5.77 -11.59 -4.17
C CYS A 196 5.06 -11.80 -2.83
N VAL A 197 5.28 -12.97 -2.24
CA VAL A 197 4.81 -13.28 -0.88
C VAL A 197 6.00 -13.17 0.06
N VAL A 198 5.83 -12.48 1.17
CA VAL A 198 6.75 -12.53 2.30
C VAL A 198 6.11 -13.40 3.37
N THR A 199 6.84 -14.40 3.85
CA THR A 199 6.39 -15.21 4.98
C THR A 199 7.15 -14.85 6.24
N VAL A 200 6.46 -14.85 7.38
CA VAL A 200 7.02 -14.50 8.69
C VAL A 200 6.32 -15.31 9.78
N ASP A 201 7.08 -15.82 10.73
CA ASP A 201 6.52 -16.46 11.92
C ASP A 201 5.95 -15.39 12.86
N SER A 202 4.79 -15.68 13.44
CA SER A 202 4.08 -14.76 14.32
C SER A 202 3.23 -15.52 15.34
N TRP A 203 2.81 -14.84 16.40
CA TRP A 203 1.92 -15.37 17.42
C TRP A 203 1.11 -14.23 18.05
N LEU A 204 -0.01 -14.56 18.68
CA LEU A 204 -0.72 -13.59 19.52
C LEU A 204 0.00 -13.47 20.86
N GLU A 205 0.11 -12.24 21.39
CA GLU A 205 0.76 -11.94 22.67
C GLU A 205 0.25 -12.83 23.82
N ASP A 206 -1.06 -13.12 23.84
CA ASP A 206 -1.70 -13.94 24.86
C ASP A 206 -1.45 -15.46 24.71
N THR A 207 -0.97 -15.92 23.55
CA THR A 207 -0.70 -17.35 23.26
C THR A 207 0.63 -17.55 22.51
N PRO A 208 1.77 -17.19 23.13
CA PRO A 208 3.08 -17.19 22.46
C PRO A 208 3.57 -18.57 22.01
N GLU A 209 3.01 -19.64 22.55
CA GLU A 209 3.29 -21.01 22.13
C GLU A 209 2.68 -21.38 20.76
N ASN A 210 1.67 -20.65 20.30
CA ASN A 210 0.97 -20.90 19.04
C ASN A 210 1.61 -20.10 17.90
N VAL A 211 2.77 -20.55 17.45
CA VAL A 211 3.49 -19.93 16.34
C VAL A 211 2.84 -20.30 15.00
N GLU A 212 2.50 -19.29 14.22
CA GLU A 212 1.92 -19.38 12.88
C GLU A 212 2.84 -18.74 11.85
N ASN A 213 3.04 -19.39 10.70
CA ASN A 213 3.72 -18.78 9.57
C ASN A 213 2.68 -18.04 8.71
N VAL A 214 2.75 -16.71 8.70
CA VAL A 214 1.80 -15.84 7.99
C VAL A 214 2.34 -15.49 6.61
N GLU A 215 1.46 -15.50 5.60
CA GLU A 215 1.77 -15.11 4.23
C GLU A 215 1.28 -13.69 3.94
N ILE A 216 2.20 -12.82 3.53
CA ILE A 216 1.97 -11.40 3.27
C ILE A 216 2.21 -11.13 1.78
N LEU A 217 1.17 -10.78 1.05
CA LEU A 217 1.29 -10.39 -0.35
C LEU A 217 1.78 -8.95 -0.41
N ILE A 218 2.81 -8.71 -1.21
CA ILE A 218 3.33 -7.36 -1.46
C ILE A 218 3.39 -7.03 -2.93
N ALA A 219 3.20 -5.75 -3.24
CA ALA A 219 3.25 -5.20 -4.59
C ALA A 219 4.30 -4.08 -4.69
N LEU A 220 5.06 -4.06 -5.79
CA LEU A 220 6.02 -3.01 -6.13
C LEU A 220 5.34 -1.93 -6.95
N GLN A 221 5.27 -0.72 -6.41
CA GLN A 221 4.66 0.46 -7.05
C GLN A 221 5.61 1.63 -6.92
N ASP A 222 5.88 2.33 -8.02
CA ASP A 222 6.77 3.50 -8.07
C ASP A 222 8.14 3.30 -7.39
N GLY A 223 8.66 2.07 -7.44
CA GLY A 223 9.96 1.70 -6.86
C GLY A 223 9.94 1.38 -5.37
N GLN A 224 8.77 1.30 -4.73
CA GLN A 224 8.60 0.92 -3.33
C GLN A 224 7.63 -0.26 -3.17
N TRP A 225 7.86 -1.09 -2.16
CA TRP A 225 6.97 -2.19 -1.82
C TRP A 225 5.86 -1.73 -0.89
N TYR A 226 4.67 -2.30 -1.08
CA TYR A 226 3.46 -2.03 -0.29
C TYR A 226 2.74 -3.35 0.02
N LEU A 227 1.94 -3.37 1.08
CA LEU A 227 1.05 -4.48 1.39
C LEU A 227 -0.08 -4.56 0.36
N ASP A 228 -0.32 -5.73 -0.18
CA ASP A 228 -1.33 -5.97 -1.23
C ASP A 228 -2.46 -6.90 -0.74
N ASN A 229 -2.46 -7.19 0.56
CA ASN A 229 -3.52 -7.89 1.27
C ASN A 229 -3.55 -7.45 2.74
N PHE A 230 -4.67 -7.77 3.39
CA PHE A 230 -4.78 -7.66 4.84
C PHE A 230 -3.83 -8.64 5.54
N ILE A 231 -3.24 -8.17 6.65
CA ILE A 231 -2.43 -8.99 7.55
C ILE A 231 -2.97 -8.86 8.98
N VAL A 232 -3.23 -10.00 9.60
CA VAL A 232 -3.59 -10.14 11.03
C VAL A 232 -2.32 -10.10 11.86
#